data_AF-R7W758-F1
#
_entry.id   AF-R7W758-F1
#
_cell.length_a   1.000
_cell.length_b   1.000
_cell.length_c   1.000
_cell.angle_alpha   90.00
_cell.angle_beta   90.00
_cell.angle_gamma   90.00
#
_symmetry.space_group_name_H-M   'P 1'
#
loop_
_entity.id
_entity.type
_entity.pdbx_description
1 polymer ?
#
loop_
_entity_poly.entity_id
_entity_poly.type
_entity_poly.pdbx_seq_one_letter_code
_entity_poly.pdbx_strand_id
1 'polypeptide(L)' 'MPDDVSISNASELEVTEWVIQDEPGVYITVRELADGARELRRVRFSREKFAELNAKLWWEENKERIHAQYL' A
#
# COMPACT_ATOMS: atom_id res chain seq x y z
N MET A 1 -12.15 19.75 -29.54
CA MET A 1 -11.84 18.32 -29.42
C MET A 1 -10.33 18.21 -29.51
N PRO A 2 -9.67 17.99 -28.36
CA PRO A 2 -9.08 16.67 -28.13
C PRO A 2 -9.48 16.04 -26.77
N ASP A 3 -9.98 14.81 -26.90
CA ASP A 3 -9.66 13.59 -26.15
C ASP A 3 -9.68 13.57 -24.62
N ASP A 4 -10.76 12.96 -24.12
CA ASP A 4 -10.91 12.30 -22.84
C ASP A 4 -9.75 11.33 -22.56
N VAL A 5 -8.87 11.71 -21.64
CA VAL A 5 -8.32 10.75 -20.69
C VAL A 5 -8.62 11.25 -19.28
N SER A 6 -9.79 10.84 -18.84
CA SER A 6 -10.10 10.54 -17.44
C SER A 6 -8.88 10.00 -16.69
N ILE A 7 -8.33 10.75 -15.73
CA ILE A 7 -8.21 10.35 -14.32
C ILE A 7 -8.25 11.63 -13.47
N SER A 8 -9.37 11.84 -12.81
CA SER A 8 -9.50 12.69 -11.63
C SER A 8 -8.52 12.22 -10.55
N ASN A 9 -7.34 12.81 -10.45
CA ASN A 9 -6.53 12.80 -9.22
C ASN A 9 -5.55 13.98 -9.20
N ALA A 10 -6.03 15.20 -9.47
CA ALA A 10 -5.27 16.44 -9.27
C ALA A 10 -5.04 16.79 -7.78
N SER A 11 -4.87 15.78 -6.93
CA SER A 11 -4.42 15.86 -5.54
C SER A 11 -3.03 15.25 -5.36
N GLU A 12 -2.30 15.04 -6.46
CA GLU A 12 -0.93 14.53 -6.55
C GLU A 12 0.14 15.58 -6.14
N LEU A 13 -0.28 16.71 -5.57
CA LEU A 13 0.63 17.69 -4.99
C LEU A 13 0.83 17.31 -3.51
N GLU A 14 1.98 16.69 -3.21
CA GLU A 14 2.52 16.38 -1.86
C GLU A 14 1.91 15.20 -1.08
N VAL A 15 1.60 14.09 -1.74
CA VAL A 15 1.40 12.81 -1.03
C VAL A 15 2.39 11.78 -1.59
N THR A 16 3.47 11.51 -0.87
CA THR A 16 4.47 10.54 -1.30
C THR A 16 3.91 9.13 -1.11
N GLU A 17 3.34 8.53 -2.15
CA GLU A 17 2.91 7.13 -2.14
C GLU A 17 4.06 6.22 -2.60
N TRP A 18 4.56 5.33 -1.74
CA TRP A 18 5.58 4.34 -2.12
C TRP A 18 5.13 2.91 -1.80
N VAL A 19 5.58 1.99 -2.65
CA VAL A 19 5.28 0.56 -2.52
C VAL A 19 6.51 -0.17 -1.99
N ILE A 20 6.36 -0.84 -0.85
CA ILE A 20 7.40 -1.66 -0.21
C ILE A 20 7.04 -3.12 -0.40
N GLN A 21 8.00 -3.91 -0.87
CA GLN A 21 7.91 -5.35 -0.76
C GLN A 21 8.48 -5.76 0.60
N ASP A 22 7.60 -5.97 1.59
CA ASP A 22 8.04 -6.35 2.94
C ASP A 22 8.53 -7.81 2.94
N GLU A 23 7.84 -8.66 2.19
CA GLU A 23 8.12 -10.09 2.05
C GLU A 23 7.91 -10.53 0.59
N PRO A 24 8.53 -11.65 0.14
CA PRO A 24 8.42 -12.12 -1.23
C PRO A 24 6.98 -12.54 -1.57
N GLY A 25 6.22 -11.60 -2.13
CA GLY A 25 4.81 -11.75 -2.41
C GLY A 25 3.89 -10.85 -1.60
N VAL A 26 4.40 -10.00 -0.71
CA VAL A 26 3.60 -8.99 0.00
C VAL A 26 4.05 -7.60 -0.41
N TYR A 27 3.14 -6.86 -1.04
CA TYR A 27 3.36 -5.50 -1.51
C TYR A 27 2.52 -4.54 -0.67
N ILE A 28 3.17 -3.59 -0.03
CA ILE A 28 2.54 -2.66 0.89
C ILE A 28 2.63 -1.27 0.28
N THR A 29 1.49 -0.66 0.03
CA THR A 29 1.39 0.73 -0.43
C THR A 29 1.15 1.62 0.78
N VAL A 30 2.06 2.56 1.00
CA VAL A 30 2.04 3.53 2.09
C VAL A 30 2.00 4.91 1.47
N ARG A 31 1.21 5.81 2.06
CA ARG A 31 1.19 7.22 1.71
C ARG A 31 1.79 8.04 2.84
N GLU A 32 2.67 8.97 2.54
CA GLU A 32 3.08 10.01 3.48
C GLU A 32 2.28 11.27 3.16
N LEU A 33 1.52 11.74 4.13
CA LEU A 33 0.79 13.00 4.05
C LEU A 33 1.80 14.15 4.11
N ALA A 34 1.43 15.31 3.56
CA ALA A 34 2.21 16.55 3.64
C ALA A 34 2.54 16.99 5.09
N ASP A 35 1.84 16.44 6.09
CA ASP A 35 2.08 16.66 7.52
C ASP A 35 3.23 15.79 8.09
N GLY A 36 3.76 14.84 7.30
CA GLY A 36 4.75 13.84 7.73
C GLY A 36 4.13 12.58 8.37
N ALA A 37 2.81 12.56 8.54
CA ALA A 37 2.07 11.37 8.96
C ALA A 37 2.09 10.32 7.85
N ARG A 38 2.35 9.06 8.22
CA ARG A 38 2.28 7.94 7.29
C ARG A 38 0.93 7.25 7.46
N GLU A 39 0.39 6.78 6.36
CA GLU A 39 -0.83 5.98 6.38
C GLU A 39 -0.69 4.81 5.42
N LEU A 40 -1.01 3.63 5.92
CA LEU A 40 -1.10 2.43 5.11
C LEU A 40 -2.29 2.52 4.16
N ARG A 41 -2.04 2.61 2.86
CA ARG A 41 -3.11 2.73 1.86
C ARG A 41 -3.67 1.37 1.45
N ARG A 42 -2.81 0.39 1.20
CA ARG A 42 -3.23 -0.95 0.72
C ARG A 42 -2.15 -1.99 0.89
N VAL A 43 -2.53 -3.21 1.29
CA VAL A 43 -1.65 -4.39 1.22
C VAL A 43 -2.13 -5.31 0.11
N ARG A 44 -1.21 -5.71 -0.76
CA ARG A 44 -1.41 -6.61 -1.88
C ARG A 44 -0.64 -7.89 -1.63
N PHE A 45 -1.35 -9.00 -1.64
CA PHE A 45 -0.77 -10.33 -1.53
C PHE A 45 -0.71 -10.97 -2.91
N SER A 46 0.48 -11.39 -3.31
CA SER A 46 0.69 -12.18 -4.51
C SER A 46 0.27 -13.60 -4.22
N ARG A 47 -0.91 -13.96 -4.72
CA ARG A 47 -1.46 -15.32 -4.70
C ARG A 47 -0.56 -16.40 -5.34
N GLU A 48 0.43 -16.00 -6.14
CA GLU A 48 1.40 -16.91 -6.76
C GLU A 48 2.51 -17.38 -5.80
N LYS A 49 2.86 -16.53 -4.82
CA LYS A 49 3.89 -16.81 -3.80
C LYS A 49 3.28 -17.06 -2.41
N PHE A 50 2.14 -16.45 -2.16
CA PHE A 50 1.41 -16.45 -0.90
C PHE A 50 0.02 -17.03 -1.14
N ALA A 51 -0.21 -18.29 -0.79
CA ALA A 51 -1.55 -18.86 -0.77
C ALA A 51 -2.47 -18.02 0.14
N GLU A 52 -3.77 -17.91 -0.17
CA GLU A 52 -4.72 -17.08 0.60
C GLU A 52 -4.70 -17.38 2.11
N LEU A 53 -4.49 -18.64 2.49
CA LEU A 53 -4.30 -19.08 3.87
C LEU A 53 -3.06 -18.45 4.53
N ASN A 54 -1.93 -18.43 3.82
CA ASN A 54 -0.70 -17.81 4.30
C ASN A 54 -0.84 -16.28 4.33
N ALA A 55 -1.55 -15.69 3.37
CA ALA A 55 -1.74 -14.24 3.31
C ALA A 55 -2.53 -13.74 4.53
N LYS A 56 -3.55 -14.50 4.94
CA LYS A 56 -4.30 -14.22 6.16
C LYS A 56 -3.43 -14.39 7.40
N LEU A 57 -2.67 -15.47 7.51
CA LEU A 57 -1.80 -15.71 8.67
C LEU A 57 -0.73 -14.63 8.81
N TRP A 58 -0.09 -14.28 7.70
CA TRP A 58 0.90 -13.21 7.64
C TRP A 58 0.28 -11.87 7.99
N TRP A 59 -0.92 -11.57 7.49
CA TRP A 59 -1.60 -10.33 7.86
C TRP A 59 -1.88 -10.29 9.35
N GLU A 60 -2.37 -11.36 9.97
CA GLU A 60 -2.63 -11.35 11.43
C GLU A 60 -1.34 -11.15 12.25
N GLU A 61 -0.23 -11.78 11.85
CA GLU A 61 1.08 -11.67 12.54
C GLU A 61 1.79 -10.33 12.28
N ASN A 62 1.76 -9.84 11.03
CA ASN A 62 2.47 -8.63 10.63
C ASN A 62 1.61 -7.37 10.72
N LYS A 63 0.28 -7.45 10.82
CA LYS A 63 -0.60 -6.25 10.86
C LYS A 63 -0.18 -5.29 11.96
N GLU A 64 0.19 -5.76 13.15
CA GLU A 64 0.67 -4.88 14.22
C GLU A 64 1.98 -4.19 13.85
N ARG A 65 2.90 -4.91 13.20
CA ARG A 65 4.16 -4.34 12.70
C ARG A 65 3.91 -3.34 11.58
N ILE A 66 3.11 -3.70 10.58
CA ILE A 66 2.73 -2.83 9.45
C ILE A 66 2.02 -1.58 9.99
N HIS A 67 1.13 -1.74 10.97
CA HIS A 67 0.45 -0.62 11.61
C HIS A 67 1.44 0.28 12.34
N ALA A 68 2.35 -0.26 13.17
CA ALA A 68 3.34 0.56 13.89
C ALA A 68 4.46 1.15 12.99
N GLN A 69 4.73 0.53 11.85
CA GLN A 69 5.78 0.96 10.91
C GLN A 69 5.27 2.04 9.95
N TYR A 70 3.95 2.08 9.71
CA TYR A 70 3.31 3.00 8.77
C TYR A 70 2.23 3.90 9.38
N LEU A 71 1.99 3.84 10.69
CA LEU A 71 1.15 4.75 11.50
C LEU A 71 1.98 5.24 12.70
#